data_AF-A0AAV4LEN9-F1
#
_entry.id   AF-A0AAV4LEN9-F1
#
_cell.length_a   1.000
_cell.length_b   1.000
_cell.length_c   1.000
_cell.angle_alpha   90.00
_cell.angle_beta   90.00
_cell.angle_gamma   90.00
#
_symmetry.space_group_name_H-M   'P 1'
#
loop_
_entity.id
_entity.type
_entity.pdbx_description
1 polymer ?
#
loop_
_entity_poly.entity_id
_entity_poly.type
_entity_poly.pdbx_seq_one_letter_code
_entity_poly.pdbx_strand_id
1 'polypeptide(L)'
;MKPYIRRRSDFVGDNFVAEHNDAGILVTREGNTYHVGVEVDVDTVVEVETTKDKHQVQPIIESLLPKLEEIRDHYRNCYRE
;
A
#
# COMPACT_ATOMS: atom_id res chain seq x y z
N MET A 1 10.33 -1.29 -7.50
CA MET A 1 9.78 0.01 -7.94
C MET A 1 10.16 1.06 -6.89
N LYS A 2 10.13 2.37 -7.16
CA LYS A 2 10.34 3.37 -6.09
C LYS A 2 9.01 3.59 -5.35
N PRO A 3 9.00 3.68 -4.01
CA PRO A 3 7.77 3.93 -3.25
C PRO A 3 7.16 5.29 -3.62
N TYR A 4 5.83 5.34 -3.76
CA TYR A 4 5.09 6.53 -4.17
C TYR A 4 3.98 6.86 -3.17
N ILE A 5 3.94 8.10 -2.68
CA ILE A 5 2.94 8.54 -1.70
C ILE A 5 1.74 9.12 -2.44
N ARG A 6 0.53 8.67 -2.09
CA ARG A 6 -0.72 9.23 -2.62
C ARG A 6 -1.83 9.21 -1.57
N ARG A 7 -2.91 9.95 -1.82
CA ARG A 7 -4.07 9.93 -0.93
C ARG A 7 -4.72 8.55 -0.95
N ARG A 8 -5.22 8.09 0.19
CA ARG A 8 -5.95 6.82 0.30
C ARG A 8 -7.13 6.77 -0.68
N SER A 9 -7.87 7.87 -0.76
CA SER A 9 -9.01 8.01 -1.67
C SER A 9 -8.61 7.87 -3.14
N ASP A 10 -7.42 8.35 -3.52
CA ASP A 10 -6.86 8.19 -4.87
C ASP A 10 -6.30 6.78 -5.09
N PHE A 11 -5.72 6.19 -4.03
CA PHE A 11 -5.19 4.83 -4.05
C PHE A 11 -6.27 3.78 -4.25
N VAL A 12 -7.38 3.93 -3.53
CA VAL A 12 -8.56 3.10 -3.68
C VAL A 12 -9.28 3.47 -4.96
N GLY A 13 -9.58 4.76 -5.18
CA GLY A 13 -10.27 5.24 -6.38
C GLY A 13 -11.50 4.39 -6.72
N ASP A 14 -11.56 3.93 -7.97
CA ASP A 14 -12.53 2.97 -8.50
C ASP A 14 -12.01 1.51 -8.46
N ASN A 15 -10.82 1.29 -7.89
CA ASN A 15 -10.17 -0.01 -7.90
C ASN A 15 -10.79 -0.94 -6.85
N PHE A 16 -10.88 -2.23 -7.20
CA PHE A 16 -11.32 -3.25 -6.26
C PHE A 16 -10.25 -3.43 -5.17
N VAL A 17 -10.66 -3.26 -3.91
CA VAL A 17 -9.83 -3.66 -2.77
C VAL A 17 -9.75 -5.18 -2.79
N ALA A 18 -8.58 -5.69 -3.20
CA ALA A 18 -8.30 -7.11 -3.28
C ALA A 18 -8.00 -7.70 -1.90
N GLU A 19 -7.34 -6.93 -1.04
CA GLU A 19 -7.06 -7.30 0.35
C GLU A 19 -6.86 -6.04 1.20
N HIS A 20 -7.34 -6.06 2.44
CA HIS A 20 -7.05 -5.06 3.46
C HIS A 20 -6.83 -5.78 4.78
N ASN A 21 -5.76 -5.46 5.48
CA ASN A 21 -5.49 -6.03 6.81
C ASN A 21 -5.56 -4.94 7.90
N ASP A 22 -5.91 -5.34 9.12
CA ASP A 22 -5.91 -4.45 10.30
C ASP A 22 -4.54 -3.83 10.60
N ALA A 23 -3.46 -4.39 10.05
CA ALA A 23 -2.13 -3.82 10.17
C ALA A 23 -1.91 -2.57 9.28
N GLY A 24 -2.87 -2.21 8.41
CA GLY A 24 -2.81 -1.04 7.53
C GLY A 24 -2.05 -1.30 6.23
N ILE A 25 -2.09 -2.52 5.71
CA ILE A 25 -1.68 -2.85 4.34
C ILE A 25 -2.95 -2.92 3.49
N LEU A 26 -2.91 -2.23 2.37
CA LEU A 26 -4.01 -2.12 1.42
C LEU A 26 -3.54 -2.62 0.06
N VAL A 27 -4.27 -3.56 -0.51
CA VAL A 27 -4.03 -4.08 -1.86
C VAL A 27 -5.21 -3.73 -2.74
N THR A 28 -4.97 -2.99 -3.81
CA THR A 28 -5.96 -2.70 -4.84
C THR A 28 -5.63 -3.41 -6.14
N ARG A 29 -6.64 -3.70 -6.94
CA ARG A 29 -6.48 -4.32 -8.25
C ARG A 29 -7.02 -3.40 -9.34
N GLU A 30 -6.13 -3.00 -10.23
CA GLU A 30 -6.44 -2.27 -11.46
C GLU A 30 -6.24 -3.21 -12.66
N GLY A 31 -7.34 -3.70 -13.24
CA GLY A 31 -7.30 -4.68 -14.33
C GLY A 31 -6.61 -6.00 -13.92
N ASN A 32 -5.39 -6.23 -14.42
CA ASN A 32 -4.58 -7.42 -14.09
C ASN A 32 -3.32 -7.08 -13.27
N THR A 33 -3.27 -5.89 -12.69
CA THR A 33 -2.18 -5.42 -11.83
C THR A 33 -2.71 -5.23 -10.41
N TYR A 34 -1.96 -5.72 -9.44
CA TYR A 34 -2.15 -5.53 -8.01
C TYR A 34 -1.19 -4.47 -7.53
N HIS A 35 -1.72 -3.50 -6.80
CA HIS A 35 -0.99 -2.40 -6.18
C HIS A 35 -0.99 -2.63 -4.69
N VAL A 36 0.19 -2.72 -4.09
CA VAL A 36 0.35 -2.92 -2.65
C VAL A 36 0.78 -1.60 -2.02
N GLY A 37 -0.07 -1.11 -1.14
CA GLY A 37 0.12 0.14 -0.41
C GLY A 37 0.15 -0.08 1.09
N VAL A 38 0.90 0.77 1.79
CA VAL A 38 0.94 0.83 3.24
C VAL A 38 0.26 2.12 3.69
N GLU A 39 -0.78 2.00 4.51
CA GLU A 39 -1.41 3.11 5.20
C GLU A 39 -0.49 3.65 6.29
N VAL A 40 -0.04 4.88 6.09
CA VAL A 40 0.83 5.61 7.01
C VAL A 40 0.06 6.66 7.81
N ASP A 41 -1.09 7.10 7.31
CA ASP A 41 -2.03 8.00 7.97
C ASP A 41 -3.48 7.73 7.51
N VAL A 42 -4.50 8.34 8.12
CA VAL A 42 -5.91 8.09 7.82
C VAL A 42 -6.30 8.37 6.36
N ASP A 43 -5.60 9.31 5.72
CA ASP A 43 -5.81 9.65 4.30
C ASP A 43 -4.56 9.42 3.44
N THR A 44 -3.50 8.79 3.96
CA THR A 44 -2.22 8.65 3.22
C THR A 44 -1.80 7.19 3.07
N VAL A 45 -1.57 6.80 1.81
CA VAL A 45 -1.06 5.47 1.44
C VAL A 45 0.25 5.62 0.68
N VAL A 46 1.24 4.84 1.06
CA VAL A 46 2.50 4.69 0.32
C VAL A 46 2.39 3.42 -0.52
N GLU A 47 2.28 3.56 -1.83
CA GLU A 47 2.46 2.44 -2.75
C GLU A 47 3.91 1.99 -2.68
N VAL A 48 4.14 0.74 -2.27
CA VAL A 48 5.48 0.19 -2.08
C VAL A 48 5.87 -0.75 -3.22
N GLU A 49 4.91 -1.49 -3.74
CA GLU A 49 5.15 -2.49 -4.78
C GLU A 49 3.92 -2.73 -5.66
N THR A 50 4.16 -3.20 -6.88
CA THR A 50 3.11 -3.61 -7.81
C THR A 50 3.46 -4.97 -8.42
N THR A 51 2.46 -5.82 -8.65
CA THR A 51 2.64 -7.14 -9.25
C THR A 51 1.46 -7.50 -10.16
N LYS A 52 1.70 -8.27 -11.20
CA LYS A 52 0.62 -8.86 -12.04
C LYS A 52 0.26 -10.28 -11.61
N ASP A 53 1.06 -10.87 -10.72
CA ASP A 53 0.87 -12.23 -10.23
C ASP A 53 0.18 -12.21 -8.86
N LYS A 54 -1.00 -12.84 -8.79
CA LYS A 54 -1.79 -12.89 -7.55
C LYS A 54 -1.08 -13.66 -6.43
N HIS A 55 -0.29 -14.69 -6.75
CA HIS A 55 0.41 -15.48 -5.74
C HIS A 55 1.59 -14.71 -5.11
N GLN A 56 2.05 -13.64 -5.76
CA GLN A 56 3.05 -12.74 -5.20
C GLN A 56 2.46 -11.73 -4.21
N VAL A 57 1.14 -11.49 -4.21
CA VAL A 57 0.52 -10.50 -3.31
C VAL A 57 0.78 -10.84 -1.84
N GLN A 58 0.58 -12.10 -1.44
CA GLN A 58 0.78 -12.52 -0.06
C GLN A 58 2.21 -12.46 0.45
N PRO A 59 3.22 -12.99 -0.25
CA PRO A 59 4.60 -12.88 0.20
C PRO A 59 5.08 -11.42 0.27
N ILE A 60 4.55 -10.52 -0.56
CA ILE A 60 4.82 -9.08 -0.47
C ILE A 60 4.25 -8.52 0.84
N ILE A 61 2.99 -8.83 1.16
CA ILE A 61 2.36 -8.42 2.42
C ILE A 61 3.16 -8.94 3.62
N GLU A 62 3.53 -10.22 3.62
CA GLU A 62 4.32 -10.83 4.69
C GLU A 62 5.70 -10.18 4.85
N SER A 63 6.34 -9.78 3.75
CA SER A 63 7.61 -9.05 3.78
C SER A 63 7.47 -7.61 4.30
N LEU A 64 6.29 -7.00 4.13
CA LEU A 64 6.00 -5.64 4.56
C LEU A 64 5.63 -5.56 6.04
N LEU A 65 4.94 -6.57 6.58
CA LEU A 65 4.54 -6.62 8.00
C LEU A 65 5.65 -6.19 8.98
N PRO A 66 6.88 -6.75 8.95
CA PRO A 66 7.95 -6.33 9.86
C PRO A 66 8.52 -4.94 9.57
N LYS A 67 8.27 -4.38 8.38
CA LYS A 67 8.76 -3.05 7.95
C LYS A 67 7.71 -1.95 8.12
N LEU A 68 6.49 -2.31 8.54
CA LEU A 68 5.37 -1.36 8.63
C LEU A 68 5.70 -0.18 9.54
N GLU A 69 6.28 -0.42 10.71
CA GLU A 69 6.65 0.65 11.63
C GLU A 69 7.72 1.57 11.04
N GLU A 70 8.72 1.02 10.35
CA GLU A 70 9.77 1.80 9.68
C GLU A 70 9.20 2.66 8.54
N ILE A 71 8.36 2.07 7.69
CA ILE A 71 7.69 2.78 6.58
C ILE A 71 6.80 3.89 7.15
N ARG A 72 6.03 3.60 8.20
CA ARG A 72 5.21 4.60 8.87
C ARG A 72 6.03 5.75 9.41
N ASP A 73 7.09 5.48 10.15
CA ASP A 73 7.94 6.52 10.73
C ASP A 73 8.61 7.38 9.65
N HIS A 74 9.14 6.73 8.61
CA HIS A 74 9.82 7.41 7.51
C HIS A 74 8.90 8.35 6.73
N TYR A 75 7.67 7.92 6.46
CA TYR A 75 6.72 8.68 5.64
C TYR A 75 5.72 9.51 6.45
N ARG A 76 5.71 9.41 7.79
CA ARG A 76 4.79 10.14 8.68
C ARG A 76 4.79 11.65 8.46
N ASN A 77 5.95 12.20 8.11
CA ASN A 77 6.15 13.64 7.95
C ASN A 77 6.17 14.09 6.47
N CYS A 78 6.06 13.16 5.51
CA CYS A 78 6.13 13.49 4.08
C CYS A 78 4.83 14.10 3.53
N TYR A 79 3.73 14.06 4.28
CA TYR A 79 2.43 14.62 3.91
C TYR A 79 1.95 15.71 4.89
N ARG A 80 2.87 16.35 5.62
CA ARG A 80 2.58 17.59 6.34
C ARG A 80 2.65 18.74 5.33
N GLU A 81 1.53 19.43 5.16
CA GLU A 81 1.33 20.64 4.33
C GLU A 81 2.47 21.66 4.43
#